data_AF-A0A357CVM3-F1
#
_entry.id   AF-A0A357CVM3-F1
#
_cell.length_a   1.000
_cell.length_b   1.000
_cell.length_c   1.000
_cell.angle_alpha   90.00
_cell.angle_beta   90.00
_cell.angle_gamma   90.00
#
_symmetry.space_group_name_H-M   'P 1'
#
loop_
_entity.id
_entity.type
_entity.pdbx_description
1 polymer ?
#
loop_
_entity_poly.entity_id
_entity_poly.type
_entity_poly.pdbx_seq_one_letter_code
_entity_poly.pdbx_strand_id
1 'polypeptide(L)'
;RAFDDKFTDLNTNIDSLINMSSWMHGLNTTLGQSFFENVAHILSCGEKKTFKNNRIYTAQSNVIFNIMTDLKNNTYTPSVAREESLIAAAAHGEISNAPDFTADCFFEDEHQVVAIELKSVRPNSGEMRGEKQKILSSKTVLKSLYPSKEIHYYFGFPFDPLSETDTGHNKTDFMNSIIELNKFCAPEEILIADELWSYLSGEEGSMQDILNTIRDISSATFNNDLNLLCALHSITDSKTQYREIVTKWHIIDELDILDNWEIISAATRRDIVKYRNACIFNNDGKYNQNRANTLLSYISRQ
;
A
#
# COMPACT_ATOMS: atom_id res chain seq x y z
N ARG A 1 -30.12 14.76 -20.38
CA ARG A 1 -28.70 14.53 -20.76
C ARG A 1 -28.60 13.10 -21.27
N ALA A 2 -27.62 12.75 -22.11
CA ALA A 2 -27.52 11.38 -22.60
C ALA A 2 -27.33 10.42 -21.40
N PHE A 3 -28.11 9.34 -21.35
CA PHE A 3 -28.11 8.26 -20.35
C PHE A 3 -28.83 8.50 -19.01
N ASP A 4 -29.48 9.64 -18.75
CA ASP A 4 -30.25 9.89 -17.51
C ASP A 4 -31.25 8.76 -17.19
N ASP A 5 -31.86 8.19 -18.22
CA ASP A 5 -32.88 7.13 -18.11
C ASP A 5 -32.32 5.78 -17.64
N LYS A 6 -31.02 5.52 -17.80
CA LYS A 6 -30.37 4.29 -17.29
C LYS A 6 -29.98 4.38 -15.82
N PHE A 7 -29.87 5.60 -15.27
CA PHE A 7 -29.43 5.83 -13.90
C PHE A 7 -30.59 5.87 -12.90
N THR A 8 -31.81 6.11 -13.38
CA THR A 8 -33.02 6.04 -12.56
C THR A 8 -33.30 4.61 -12.07
N ASP A 9 -32.91 3.60 -12.86
CA ASP A 9 -33.03 2.18 -12.50
C ASP A 9 -32.00 1.72 -11.44
N LEU A 10 -30.89 2.46 -11.26
CA LEU A 10 -29.80 2.13 -10.33
C LEU A 10 -29.84 2.93 -9.01
N ASN A 11 -30.89 3.73 -8.80
CA ASN A 11 -31.11 4.55 -7.60
C ASN A 11 -29.86 5.37 -7.18
N THR A 12 -29.06 5.83 -8.14
CA THR A 12 -27.79 6.55 -7.93
C THR A 12 -27.75 7.80 -8.81
N ASN A 13 -27.25 8.93 -8.29
CA ASN A 13 -27.13 10.18 -9.05
C ASN A 13 -25.76 10.28 -9.74
N ILE A 14 -25.75 10.72 -11.00
CA ILE A 14 -24.57 11.08 -11.81
C ILE A 14 -23.62 12.00 -11.03
N ASP A 15 -24.16 12.94 -10.24
CA ASP A 15 -23.33 13.84 -9.41
C ASP A 15 -22.58 13.08 -8.30
N SER A 16 -23.12 11.98 -7.77
CA SER A 16 -22.48 11.14 -6.74
C SER A 16 -21.31 10.33 -7.31
N LEU A 17 -21.48 9.81 -8.54
CA LEU A 17 -20.45 9.05 -9.26
C LEU A 17 -19.37 9.96 -9.84
N ILE A 18 -19.75 11.15 -10.34
CA ILE A 18 -18.79 12.18 -10.75
C ILE A 18 -18.05 12.70 -9.51
N ASN A 19 -18.70 12.85 -8.36
CA ASN A 19 -18.00 13.22 -7.13
C ASN A 19 -17.08 12.11 -6.65
N MET A 20 -17.46 10.82 -6.68
CA MET A 20 -16.56 9.71 -6.35
C MET A 20 -15.41 9.57 -7.36
N SER A 21 -15.67 9.72 -8.65
CA SER A 21 -14.66 9.66 -9.71
C SER A 21 -13.71 10.86 -9.64
N SER A 22 -14.23 12.07 -9.48
CA SER A 22 -13.46 13.30 -9.28
C SER A 22 -12.73 13.31 -7.94
N TRP A 23 -13.28 12.68 -6.91
CA TRP A 23 -12.64 12.51 -5.60
C TRP A 23 -11.60 11.38 -5.60
N MET A 24 -11.79 10.26 -6.28
CA MET A 24 -10.78 9.23 -6.51
C MET A 24 -9.65 9.74 -7.40
N HIS A 25 -9.98 10.51 -8.44
CA HIS A 25 -9.02 11.22 -9.27
C HIS A 25 -8.33 12.36 -8.49
N GLY A 26 -9.05 12.98 -7.55
CA GLY A 26 -8.57 13.96 -6.58
C GLY A 26 -7.67 13.36 -5.51
N LEU A 27 -7.97 12.17 -4.99
CA LEU A 27 -7.16 11.37 -4.07
C LEU A 27 -5.88 10.94 -4.76
N ASN A 28 -5.98 10.44 -6.01
CA ASN A 28 -4.84 10.10 -6.86
C ASN A 28 -3.89 11.29 -7.10
N THR A 29 -4.38 12.53 -6.98
CA THR A 29 -3.57 13.75 -7.16
C THR A 29 -3.23 14.47 -5.85
N THR A 30 -3.99 14.26 -4.76
CA THR A 30 -3.87 15.00 -3.49
C THR A 30 -3.28 14.14 -2.35
N LEU A 31 -3.57 12.83 -2.30
CA LEU A 31 -2.92 11.88 -1.38
C LEU A 31 -1.66 11.23 -2.00
N GLY A 32 -1.65 11.09 -3.33
CA GLY A 32 -0.49 10.70 -4.12
C GLY A 32 0.09 9.33 -3.77
N GLN A 33 1.33 9.10 -4.19
CA GLN A 33 2.09 7.85 -3.96
C GLN A 33 2.21 7.51 -2.47
N SER A 34 2.27 8.53 -1.60
CA SER A 34 2.43 8.33 -0.15
C SER A 34 1.28 7.58 0.51
N PHE A 35 0.05 7.71 0.01
CA PHE A 35 -1.08 6.94 0.53
C PHE A 35 -0.94 5.45 0.21
N PHE A 36 -0.61 5.13 -1.04
CA PHE A 36 -0.42 3.74 -1.44
C PHE A 36 0.75 3.07 -0.71
N GLU A 37 1.85 3.82 -0.49
CA GLU A 37 2.96 3.36 0.35
C GLU A 37 2.50 3.04 1.77
N ASN A 38 1.78 3.96 2.42
CA ASN A 38 1.30 3.75 3.78
C ASN A 38 0.32 2.57 3.89
N VAL A 39 -0.61 2.42 2.94
CA VAL A 39 -1.53 1.27 2.93
C VAL A 39 -0.76 -0.03 2.74
N ALA A 40 0.22 -0.06 1.83
CA ALA A 40 1.06 -1.24 1.62
C ALA A 40 1.84 -1.61 2.88
N HIS A 41 2.38 -0.63 3.61
CA HIS A 41 3.08 -0.86 4.89
C HIS A 41 2.15 -1.40 5.97
N ILE A 42 0.93 -0.87 6.07
CA ILE A 42 -0.07 -1.34 7.04
C ILE A 42 -0.43 -2.80 6.77
N LEU A 43 -0.73 -3.15 5.51
CA LEU A 43 -1.15 -4.51 5.16
C LEU A 43 -0.05 -5.55 5.33
N SER A 44 1.17 -5.23 4.89
CA SER A 44 2.29 -6.19 4.90
C SER A 44 3.15 -6.15 6.15
N CYS A 45 2.88 -5.22 7.09
CA CYS A 45 3.82 -4.82 8.13
C CYS A 45 5.20 -4.40 7.57
N GLY A 46 5.23 -3.94 6.32
CA GLY A 46 6.44 -3.55 5.61
C GLY A 46 6.89 -2.12 5.89
N GLU A 47 7.99 -1.75 5.24
CA GLU A 47 8.58 -0.41 5.35
C GLU A 47 9.13 0.07 4.00
N LYS A 48 9.26 1.39 3.84
CA LYS A 48 10.08 1.95 2.76
C LYS A 48 11.55 1.78 3.12
N LYS A 49 12.33 1.08 2.29
CA LYS A 49 13.70 0.69 2.64
C LYS A 49 14.72 1.04 1.57
N THR A 50 15.79 1.71 1.99
CA THR A 50 16.93 2.08 1.12
C THR A 50 18.14 1.19 1.41
N PHE A 51 18.72 0.64 0.36
CA PHE A 51 19.90 -0.20 0.38
C PHE A 51 21.07 0.56 -0.25
N LYS A 52 22.14 0.79 0.54
CA LYS A 52 23.30 1.58 0.11
C LYS A 52 24.61 0.83 0.24
N ASN A 53 25.58 1.18 -0.59
CA ASN A 53 26.96 0.67 -0.53
C ASN A 53 27.06 -0.86 -0.63
N ASN A 54 26.12 -1.48 -1.35
CA ASN A 54 26.12 -2.93 -1.54
C ASN A 54 27.09 -3.33 -2.65
N ARG A 55 27.43 -4.61 -2.68
CA ARG A 55 28.41 -5.17 -3.61
C ARG A 55 27.89 -6.45 -4.25
N ILE A 56 28.17 -6.61 -5.54
CA ILE A 56 27.83 -7.80 -6.33
C ILE A 56 29.02 -8.18 -7.21
N TYR A 57 29.01 -9.37 -7.80
CA TYR A 57 30.07 -9.77 -8.71
C TYR A 57 29.99 -8.96 -10.01
N THR A 58 31.15 -8.52 -10.53
CA THR A 58 31.24 -7.81 -11.82
C THR A 58 30.65 -8.64 -12.95
N ALA A 59 30.81 -9.97 -12.90
CA ALA A 59 30.21 -10.89 -13.85
C ALA A 59 28.67 -10.83 -13.83
N GLN A 60 28.03 -10.67 -12.66
CA GLN A 60 26.58 -10.49 -12.55
C GLN A 60 26.13 -9.18 -13.20
N SER A 61 26.84 -8.07 -12.96
CA SER A 61 26.53 -6.79 -13.60
C SER A 61 26.59 -6.88 -15.13
N ASN A 62 27.58 -7.59 -15.67
CA ASN A 62 27.71 -7.82 -17.11
C ASN A 62 26.55 -8.68 -17.66
N VAL A 63 26.16 -9.74 -16.93
CA VAL A 63 25.00 -10.55 -17.31
C VAL A 63 23.71 -9.73 -17.31
N ILE A 64 23.49 -8.88 -16.30
CA ILE A 64 22.33 -7.97 -16.26
C ILE A 64 22.35 -7.04 -17.49
N PHE A 65 23.49 -6.45 -17.84
CA PHE A 65 23.62 -5.62 -19.03
C PHE A 65 23.26 -6.38 -20.33
N ASN A 66 23.70 -7.63 -20.45
CA ASN A 66 23.40 -8.48 -21.60
C ASN A 66 21.92 -8.83 -21.66
N ILE A 67 21.30 -9.22 -20.54
CA ILE A 67 19.85 -9.45 -20.44
C ILE A 67 19.08 -8.21 -20.91
N MET A 68 19.44 -7.02 -20.41
CA MET A 68 18.77 -5.78 -20.81
C MET A 68 18.95 -5.46 -22.30
N THR A 69 20.09 -5.83 -22.89
CA THR A 69 20.35 -5.67 -24.32
C THR A 69 19.52 -6.64 -25.15
N ASP A 70 19.44 -7.91 -24.73
CA ASP A 70 18.60 -8.94 -25.34
C ASP A 70 17.12 -8.53 -25.36
N LEU A 71 16.59 -8.08 -24.22
CA LEU A 71 15.20 -7.60 -24.10
C LEU A 71 14.96 -6.38 -24.99
N LYS A 72 15.89 -5.41 -24.99
CA LYS A 72 15.79 -4.21 -25.83
C LYS A 72 15.70 -4.55 -27.32
N ASN A 73 16.45 -5.57 -27.76
CA ASN A 73 16.53 -6.00 -29.15
C ASN A 73 15.47 -7.07 -29.50
N ASN A 74 14.56 -7.41 -28.58
CA ASN A 74 13.58 -8.49 -28.73
C ASN A 74 14.23 -9.84 -29.09
N THR A 75 15.47 -10.08 -28.65
CA THR A 75 16.18 -11.35 -28.85
C THR A 75 15.57 -12.46 -27.99
N TYR A 76 15.10 -12.09 -26.79
CA TYR A 76 14.35 -12.96 -25.88
C TYR A 76 13.14 -12.21 -25.33
N THR A 77 12.10 -12.96 -24.97
CA THR A 77 10.99 -12.46 -24.15
C THR A 77 11.42 -12.44 -22.68
N PRO A 78 10.88 -11.50 -21.87
CA PRO A 78 11.19 -11.45 -20.45
C PRO A 78 10.78 -12.75 -19.75
N SER A 79 11.63 -13.20 -18.82
CA SER A 79 11.41 -14.44 -18.07
C SER A 79 12.18 -14.41 -16.76
N VAL A 80 11.47 -14.31 -15.65
CA VAL A 80 12.04 -14.26 -14.30
C VAL A 80 13.01 -15.42 -14.06
N ALA A 81 12.58 -16.65 -14.33
CA ALA A 81 13.39 -17.84 -14.09
C ALA A 81 14.69 -17.87 -14.92
N ARG A 82 14.63 -17.49 -16.21
CA ARG A 82 15.82 -17.43 -17.08
C ARG A 82 16.80 -16.37 -16.55
N GLU A 83 16.30 -15.18 -16.28
CA GLU A 83 17.10 -14.04 -15.87
C GLU A 83 17.80 -14.30 -14.54
N GLU A 84 17.07 -14.84 -13.55
CA GLU A 84 17.64 -15.23 -12.26
C GLU A 84 18.69 -16.33 -12.39
N SER A 85 18.42 -17.37 -13.18
CA SER A 85 19.38 -18.46 -13.39
C SER A 85 20.68 -17.97 -14.01
N LEU A 86 20.61 -17.06 -15.00
CA LEU A 86 21.79 -16.49 -15.65
C LEU A 86 22.61 -15.65 -14.66
N ILE A 87 21.94 -14.81 -13.86
CA ILE A 87 22.59 -13.96 -12.86
C ILE A 87 23.21 -14.82 -11.73
N ALA A 88 22.53 -15.86 -11.27
CA ALA A 88 23.04 -16.76 -10.24
C ALA A 88 24.29 -17.51 -10.71
N ALA A 89 24.31 -18.00 -11.95
CA ALA A 89 25.48 -18.67 -12.52
C ALA A 89 26.72 -17.75 -12.62
N ALA A 90 26.51 -16.44 -12.68
CA ALA A 90 27.57 -15.43 -12.74
C ALA A 90 28.07 -14.95 -11.36
N ALA A 91 27.66 -15.59 -10.26
CA ALA A 91 28.06 -15.23 -8.89
C ALA A 91 29.50 -15.66 -8.54
N HIS A 92 30.49 -15.19 -9.30
CA HIS A 92 31.90 -15.54 -9.12
C HIS A 92 32.85 -14.43 -9.59
N GLY A 93 34.10 -14.49 -9.13
CA GLY A 93 35.17 -13.59 -9.55
C GLY A 93 35.24 -12.28 -8.75
N GLU A 94 35.56 -11.18 -9.44
CA GLU A 94 35.74 -9.87 -8.81
C GLU A 94 34.41 -9.26 -8.36
N ILE A 95 34.44 -8.57 -7.22
CA ILE A 95 33.28 -7.91 -6.61
C ILE A 95 33.39 -6.40 -6.82
N SER A 96 32.35 -5.81 -7.39
CA SER A 96 32.20 -4.37 -7.62
C SER A 96 31.04 -3.79 -6.81
N ASN A 97 30.93 -2.46 -6.78
CA ASN A 97 29.82 -1.79 -6.12
C ASN A 97 28.55 -1.93 -6.96
N ALA A 98 27.46 -2.29 -6.29
CA ALA A 98 26.13 -2.30 -6.88
C ALA A 98 25.50 -0.89 -6.82
N PRO A 99 24.57 -0.55 -7.72
CA PRO A 99 23.76 0.66 -7.58
C PRO A 99 22.94 0.64 -6.28
N ASP A 100 22.87 1.79 -5.60
CA ASP A 100 21.95 1.99 -4.49
C ASP A 100 20.50 1.95 -5.01
N PHE A 101 19.58 1.43 -4.20
CA PHE A 101 18.17 1.40 -4.54
C PHE A 101 17.28 1.61 -3.31
N THR A 102 16.03 2.00 -3.57
CA THR A 102 14.98 2.07 -2.56
C THR A 102 13.79 1.26 -3.07
N ALA A 103 13.22 0.44 -2.20
CA ALA A 103 11.93 -0.20 -2.42
C ALA A 103 10.86 0.61 -1.67
N ASP A 104 9.73 0.85 -2.32
CA ASP A 104 8.61 1.61 -1.73
C ASP A 104 7.92 0.82 -0.63
N CYS A 105 7.83 -0.51 -0.79
CA CYS A 105 7.45 -1.44 0.26
C CYS A 105 8.46 -2.59 0.29
N PHE A 106 8.98 -2.88 1.48
CA PHE A 106 9.90 -3.97 1.76
C PHE A 106 9.44 -4.70 3.01
N PHE A 107 9.35 -6.03 2.94
CA PHE A 107 9.13 -6.88 4.10
C PHE A 107 9.84 -8.22 3.92
N GLU A 108 10.03 -8.90 5.05
CA GLU A 108 10.78 -10.15 5.14
C GLU A 108 10.04 -11.07 6.11
N ASP A 109 9.76 -12.29 5.67
CA ASP A 109 9.24 -13.37 6.53
C ASP A 109 10.28 -14.49 6.68
N GLU A 110 9.91 -15.63 7.23
CA GLU A 110 10.85 -16.75 7.45
C GLU A 110 11.46 -17.30 6.14
N HIS A 111 10.72 -17.25 5.03
CA HIS A 111 11.04 -17.94 3.79
C HIS A 111 11.45 -17.01 2.65
N GLN A 112 10.94 -15.78 2.63
CA GLN A 112 11.10 -14.85 1.52
C GLN A 112 11.43 -13.42 1.96
N VAL A 113 11.99 -12.69 1.01
CA VAL A 113 12.15 -11.24 1.03
C VAL A 113 11.36 -10.69 -0.15
N VAL A 114 10.48 -9.74 0.15
CA VAL A 114 9.65 -9.09 -0.86
C VAL A 114 10.01 -7.61 -0.91
N ALA A 115 10.22 -7.12 -2.13
CA ALA A 115 10.33 -5.71 -2.42
C ALA A 115 9.30 -5.32 -3.50
N ILE A 116 8.71 -4.13 -3.38
CA ILE A 116 7.76 -3.61 -4.36
C ILE A 116 8.14 -2.17 -4.71
N GLU A 117 8.18 -1.89 -6.00
CA GLU A 117 8.19 -0.53 -6.56
C GLU A 117 6.75 -0.15 -6.92
N LEU A 118 6.17 0.84 -6.23
CA LEU A 118 4.80 1.26 -6.50
C LEU A 118 4.80 2.25 -7.65
N LYS A 119 4.05 1.94 -8.71
CA LYS A 119 3.96 2.80 -9.90
C LYS A 119 2.54 3.34 -10.09
N SER A 120 2.47 4.58 -10.53
CA SER A 120 1.23 5.12 -11.08
C SER A 120 0.97 4.54 -12.46
N VAL A 121 -0.29 4.45 -12.87
CA VAL A 121 -0.72 3.86 -14.14
C VAL A 121 -0.45 4.74 -15.38
N ARG A 122 0.41 5.77 -15.27
CA ARG A 122 0.70 6.68 -16.38
C ARG A 122 1.87 6.17 -17.24
N PRO A 123 1.73 6.15 -18.58
CA PRO A 123 2.74 5.60 -19.47
C PRO A 123 3.92 6.56 -19.64
N ASN A 124 5.08 6.20 -19.10
CA ASN A 124 6.37 6.82 -19.46
C ASN A 124 7.27 5.76 -20.12
N SER A 125 7.27 5.74 -21.45
CA SER A 125 7.94 4.77 -22.31
C SER A 125 9.47 4.69 -22.17
N GLY A 126 10.11 5.63 -21.47
CA GLY A 126 11.56 5.59 -21.18
C GLY A 126 11.92 5.00 -19.82
N GLU A 127 10.95 4.86 -18.91
CA GLU A 127 11.20 4.53 -17.51
C GLU A 127 11.39 3.02 -17.31
N MET A 128 10.60 2.20 -18.02
CA MET A 128 10.52 0.75 -17.76
C MET A 128 11.84 0.01 -17.96
N ARG A 129 12.65 0.39 -18.95
CA ARG A 129 13.98 -0.19 -19.15
C ARG A 129 14.88 0.05 -17.94
N GLY A 130 14.92 1.30 -17.44
CA GLY A 130 15.74 1.67 -16.30
C GLY A 130 15.27 0.95 -15.04
N GLU A 131 13.95 0.88 -14.85
CA GLU A 131 13.35 0.20 -13.70
C GLU A 131 13.59 -1.30 -13.70
N LYS A 132 13.44 -1.98 -14.85
CA LYS A 132 13.78 -3.40 -14.97
C LYS A 132 15.25 -3.66 -14.62
N GLN A 133 16.17 -2.83 -15.11
CA GLN A 133 17.59 -2.94 -14.76
C GLN A 133 17.85 -2.71 -13.27
N LYS A 134 17.16 -1.73 -12.66
CA LYS A 134 17.18 -1.48 -11.22
C LYS A 134 16.71 -2.73 -10.48
N ILE A 135 15.56 -3.30 -10.82
CA ILE A 135 15.01 -4.51 -10.20
C ILE A 135 15.99 -5.68 -10.29
N LEU A 136 16.54 -5.99 -11.46
CA LEU A 136 17.52 -7.09 -11.61
C LEU A 136 18.75 -6.89 -10.72
N SER A 137 19.26 -5.66 -10.66
CA SER A 137 20.40 -5.31 -9.81
C SER A 137 20.04 -5.42 -8.32
N SER A 138 18.87 -4.93 -7.93
CA SER A 138 18.34 -4.99 -6.57
C SER A 138 18.12 -6.43 -6.12
N LYS A 139 17.50 -7.29 -6.94
CA LYS A 139 17.33 -8.72 -6.65
C LYS A 139 18.67 -9.41 -6.44
N THR A 140 19.69 -9.05 -7.22
CA THR A 140 21.05 -9.58 -7.05
C THR A 140 21.65 -9.18 -5.70
N VAL A 141 21.49 -7.91 -5.30
CA VAL A 141 21.91 -7.43 -3.98
C VAL A 141 21.14 -8.15 -2.86
N LEU A 142 19.81 -8.23 -2.95
CA LEU A 142 18.97 -8.89 -1.96
C LEU A 142 19.32 -10.37 -1.83
N LYS A 143 19.58 -11.08 -2.93
CA LYS A 143 20.01 -12.48 -2.88
C LYS A 143 21.38 -12.66 -2.20
N SER A 144 22.27 -11.68 -2.33
CA SER A 144 23.56 -11.65 -1.62
C SER A 144 23.38 -11.44 -0.11
N LEU A 145 22.45 -10.55 0.28
CA LEU A 145 22.16 -10.25 1.69
C LEU A 145 21.35 -11.36 2.38
N TYR A 146 20.45 -12.01 1.66
CA TYR A 146 19.52 -13.04 2.17
C TYR A 146 19.66 -14.34 1.36
N PRO A 147 20.81 -15.04 1.43
CA PRO A 147 21.12 -16.16 0.53
C PRO A 147 20.16 -17.34 0.66
N SER A 148 19.62 -17.58 1.86
CA SER A 148 18.69 -18.69 2.13
C SER A 148 17.23 -18.39 1.78
N LYS A 149 16.88 -17.15 1.45
CA LYS A 149 15.51 -16.73 1.20
C LYS A 149 15.19 -16.64 -0.29
N GLU A 150 13.92 -16.81 -0.62
CA GLU A 150 13.39 -16.48 -1.94
C GLU A 150 13.29 -14.96 -2.06
N ILE A 151 13.62 -14.42 -3.23
CA ILE A 151 13.68 -12.97 -3.45
C ILE A 151 12.65 -12.60 -4.50
N HIS A 152 11.62 -11.89 -4.07
CA HIS A 152 10.61 -11.34 -4.94
C HIS A 152 10.77 -9.82 -5.05
N TYR A 153 10.67 -9.32 -6.28
CA TYR A 153 10.67 -7.88 -6.52
C TYR A 153 9.64 -7.57 -7.60
N TYR A 154 8.58 -6.86 -7.23
CA TYR A 154 7.44 -6.60 -8.10
C TYR A 154 7.32 -5.12 -8.48
N PHE A 155 6.73 -4.88 -9.64
CA PHE A 155 6.00 -3.65 -9.92
C PHE A 155 4.60 -3.76 -9.32
N GLY A 156 4.26 -2.86 -8.40
CA GLY A 156 2.92 -2.78 -7.82
C GLY A 156 2.11 -1.65 -8.45
N PHE A 157 0.95 -1.98 -8.99
CA PHE A 157 -0.01 -1.01 -9.51
C PHE A 157 -1.27 -0.99 -8.65
N PRO A 158 -1.54 0.13 -7.93
CA PRO A 158 -2.66 0.23 -7.00
C PRO A 158 -4.06 -0.10 -7.54
N PHE A 159 -4.28 0.08 -8.84
CA PHE A 159 -5.55 -0.19 -9.52
C PHE A 159 -5.33 -0.39 -11.02
N ASP A 160 -6.31 -1.00 -11.70
CA ASP A 160 -6.33 -1.13 -13.15
C ASP A 160 -7.29 -0.09 -13.76
N PRO A 161 -6.81 0.90 -14.54
CA PRO A 161 -7.66 1.91 -15.14
C PRO A 161 -8.51 1.39 -16.31
N LEU A 162 -8.25 0.17 -16.79
CA LEU A 162 -8.98 -0.46 -17.90
C LEU A 162 -10.12 -1.36 -17.41
N SER A 163 -10.18 -1.63 -16.10
CA SER A 163 -11.20 -2.48 -15.51
C SER A 163 -12.57 -1.81 -15.50
N GLU A 164 -13.62 -2.61 -15.74
CA GLU A 164 -15.02 -2.16 -15.60
C GLU A 164 -15.51 -2.15 -14.15
N THR A 165 -14.73 -2.75 -13.24
CA THR A 165 -15.08 -2.88 -11.81
C THR A 165 -14.01 -2.22 -10.95
N ASP A 166 -14.40 -1.76 -9.75
CA ASP A 166 -13.50 -1.02 -8.87
C ASP A 166 -12.27 -1.82 -8.40
N THR A 167 -12.37 -3.16 -8.35
CA THR A 167 -11.32 -4.06 -7.84
C THR A 167 -10.74 -5.02 -8.87
N GLY A 168 -11.43 -5.23 -9.99
CA GLY A 168 -10.99 -6.12 -11.04
C GLY A 168 -9.77 -5.61 -11.79
N HIS A 169 -9.12 -6.52 -12.51
CA HIS A 169 -7.99 -6.21 -13.37
C HIS A 169 -7.92 -7.19 -14.54
N ASN A 170 -7.30 -6.76 -15.63
CA ASN A 170 -6.86 -7.65 -16.71
C ASN A 170 -5.39 -7.37 -16.99
N LYS A 171 -4.52 -8.23 -16.44
CA LYS A 171 -3.07 -8.05 -16.52
C LYS A 171 -2.55 -7.97 -17.96
N THR A 172 -3.10 -8.78 -18.87
CA THR A 172 -2.70 -8.78 -20.28
C THR A 172 -3.03 -7.45 -20.94
N ASP A 173 -4.27 -6.98 -20.82
CA ASP A 173 -4.71 -5.72 -21.44
C ASP A 173 -4.00 -4.53 -20.81
N PHE A 174 -3.81 -4.55 -19.49
CA PHE A 174 -3.04 -3.55 -18.75
C PHE A 174 -1.60 -3.48 -19.26
N MET A 175 -0.90 -4.60 -19.36
CA MET A 175 0.48 -4.64 -19.87
C MET A 175 0.57 -4.16 -21.31
N ASN A 176 -0.42 -4.50 -22.15
CA ASN A 176 -0.50 -4.03 -23.54
C ASN A 176 -0.72 -2.52 -23.64
N SER A 177 -1.36 -1.91 -22.64
CA SER A 177 -1.63 -0.47 -22.62
C SER A 177 -0.40 0.38 -22.25
N ILE A 178 0.58 -0.20 -21.56
CA ILE A 178 1.79 0.49 -21.13
C ILE A 178 2.92 0.26 -22.13
N ILE A 179 3.46 1.36 -22.65
CA ILE A 179 4.51 1.33 -23.67
C ILE A 179 5.75 0.58 -23.15
N GLU A 180 6.20 -0.40 -23.93
CA GLU A 180 7.36 -1.27 -23.66
C GLU A 180 7.27 -2.14 -22.38
N LEU A 181 6.12 -2.22 -21.69
CA LEU A 181 6.02 -3.05 -20.48
C LEU A 181 6.21 -4.54 -20.79
N ASN A 182 5.44 -5.08 -21.75
CA ASN A 182 5.59 -6.47 -22.23
C ASN A 182 6.98 -6.79 -22.81
N LYS A 183 7.75 -5.77 -23.19
CA LYS A 183 9.08 -5.96 -23.76
C LYS A 183 10.12 -6.24 -22.69
N PHE A 184 9.96 -5.64 -21.50
CA PHE A 184 10.95 -5.72 -20.43
C PHE A 184 10.52 -6.55 -19.23
N CYS A 185 9.21 -6.70 -19.00
CA CYS A 185 8.68 -7.33 -17.80
C CYS A 185 7.81 -8.53 -18.15
N ALA A 186 7.96 -9.60 -17.38
CA ALA A 186 7.08 -10.74 -17.44
C ALA A 186 5.83 -10.49 -16.56
N PRO A 187 4.67 -11.10 -16.86
CA PRO A 187 3.46 -10.91 -16.05
C PRO A 187 3.63 -11.23 -14.56
N GLU A 188 4.53 -12.16 -14.23
CA GLU A 188 4.83 -12.58 -12.85
C GLU A 188 5.57 -11.50 -12.05
N GLU A 189 6.09 -10.46 -12.72
CA GLU A 189 6.76 -9.32 -12.07
C GLU A 189 5.80 -8.19 -11.72
N ILE A 190 4.51 -8.36 -12.01
CA ILE A 190 3.49 -7.34 -11.88
C ILE A 190 2.41 -7.82 -10.93
N LEU A 191 2.10 -6.98 -9.95
CA LEU A 191 0.93 -7.09 -9.09
C LEU A 191 0.03 -5.88 -9.35
N ILE A 192 -1.26 -6.10 -9.63
CA ILE A 192 -2.18 -5.03 -10.01
C ILE A 192 -3.54 -5.10 -9.31
N ALA A 193 -4.08 -3.95 -8.91
CA ALA A 193 -5.38 -3.82 -8.27
C ALA A 193 -5.51 -4.80 -7.08
N ASP A 194 -6.60 -5.56 -7.00
CA ASP A 194 -6.81 -6.49 -5.90
C ASP A 194 -5.74 -7.59 -5.79
N GLU A 195 -5.03 -7.91 -6.87
CA GLU A 195 -3.89 -8.83 -6.79
C GLU A 195 -2.75 -8.26 -5.92
N LEU A 196 -2.46 -6.97 -6.04
CA LEU A 196 -1.45 -6.29 -5.21
C LEU A 196 -1.88 -6.27 -3.74
N TRP A 197 -3.11 -5.85 -3.49
CA TRP A 197 -3.59 -5.65 -2.13
C TRP A 197 -3.77 -6.98 -1.40
N SER A 198 -4.29 -8.00 -2.08
CA SER A 198 -4.44 -9.34 -1.53
C SER A 198 -3.09 -10.02 -1.28
N TYR A 199 -2.11 -9.78 -2.16
CA TYR A 199 -0.75 -10.27 -1.92
C TYR A 199 -0.11 -9.63 -0.69
N LEU A 200 -0.31 -8.32 -0.50
CA LEU A 200 0.26 -7.57 0.63
C LEU A 200 -0.37 -7.92 1.98
N SER A 201 -1.68 -8.16 2.03
CA SER A 201 -2.40 -8.51 3.25
C SER A 201 -2.36 -10.01 3.57
N GLY A 202 -2.19 -10.86 2.55
CA GLY A 202 -2.38 -12.30 2.64
C GLY A 202 -3.83 -12.76 2.53
N GLU A 203 -4.79 -11.86 2.24
CA GLU A 203 -6.22 -12.15 2.16
C GLU A 203 -6.85 -11.63 0.86
N GLU A 204 -7.65 -12.45 0.18
CA GLU A 204 -8.39 -12.05 -1.02
C GLU A 204 -9.42 -10.94 -0.74
N GLY A 205 -9.65 -10.05 -1.70
CA GLY A 205 -10.66 -8.99 -1.59
C GLY A 205 -10.22 -7.78 -0.75
N SER A 206 -8.93 -7.71 -0.38
CA SER A 206 -8.40 -6.62 0.44
C SER A 206 -8.58 -5.24 -0.18
N MET A 207 -8.59 -5.13 -1.51
CA MET A 207 -8.89 -3.86 -2.16
C MET A 207 -10.32 -3.41 -1.88
N GLN A 208 -11.27 -4.36 -1.86
CA GLN A 208 -12.67 -4.05 -1.57
C GLN A 208 -12.84 -3.52 -0.15
N ASP A 209 -12.11 -4.08 0.81
CA ASP A 209 -12.14 -3.65 2.20
C ASP A 209 -11.51 -2.26 2.40
N ILE A 210 -10.41 -1.97 1.70
CA ILE A 210 -9.85 -0.61 1.64
C ILE A 210 -10.90 0.37 1.12
N LEU A 211 -11.54 0.05 -0.01
CA LEU A 211 -12.56 0.91 -0.62
C LEU A 211 -13.79 1.09 0.27
N ASN A 212 -14.23 0.03 0.96
CA ASN A 212 -15.34 0.09 1.91
C ASN A 212 -15.00 0.99 3.10
N THR A 213 -13.81 0.84 3.68
CA THR A 213 -13.33 1.68 4.78
C THR A 213 -13.32 3.16 4.39
N ILE A 214 -12.81 3.45 3.19
CA ILE A 214 -12.82 4.82 2.65
C ILE A 214 -14.25 5.34 2.49
N ARG A 215 -15.16 4.51 1.94
CA ARG A 215 -16.56 4.89 1.71
C ARG A 215 -17.30 5.16 3.02
N ASP A 216 -17.05 4.35 4.04
CA ASP A 216 -17.64 4.51 5.37
C ASP A 216 -17.24 5.84 6.00
N ILE A 217 -15.97 6.24 5.87
CA ILE A 217 -15.47 7.50 6.43
C ILE A 217 -15.95 8.71 5.60
N SER A 218 -15.99 8.60 4.28
CA SER A 218 -16.31 9.67 3.33
C SER A 218 -17.81 9.96 3.21
N SER A 219 -18.49 10.21 4.33
CA SER A 219 -19.91 10.58 4.36
C SER A 219 -20.13 12.09 4.48
N ALA A 220 -21.33 12.56 4.11
CA ALA A 220 -21.73 13.96 4.28
C ALA A 220 -21.67 14.43 5.76
N THR A 221 -21.70 13.50 6.71
CA THR A 221 -21.60 13.75 8.14
C THR A 221 -20.17 13.87 8.66
N PHE A 222 -19.14 13.62 7.82
CA PHE A 222 -17.74 13.51 8.25
C PHE A 222 -17.29 14.62 9.22
N ASN A 223 -17.54 15.89 8.89
CA ASN A 223 -17.14 17.01 9.75
C ASN A 223 -17.88 17.02 11.10
N ASN A 224 -19.16 16.67 11.11
CA ASN A 224 -19.94 16.61 12.35
C ASN A 224 -19.49 15.44 13.22
N ASP A 225 -19.26 14.28 12.59
CA ASP A 225 -18.79 13.07 13.24
C ASP A 225 -17.38 13.31 13.84
N LEU A 226 -16.46 13.91 13.08
CA LEU A 226 -15.13 14.28 13.55
C LEU A 226 -15.18 15.24 14.75
N ASN A 227 -16.01 16.29 14.65
CA ASN A 227 -16.16 17.26 15.73
C ASN A 227 -16.73 16.60 17.00
N LEU A 228 -17.66 15.65 16.87
CA LEU A 228 -18.18 14.90 18.00
C LEU A 228 -17.09 14.04 18.63
N LEU A 229 -16.33 13.29 17.85
CA LEU A 229 -15.25 12.43 18.37
C LEU A 229 -14.18 13.21 19.14
N CYS A 230 -13.96 14.49 18.78
CA CYS A 230 -12.98 15.35 19.44
C CYS A 230 -13.55 16.33 20.47
N ALA A 231 -14.87 16.38 20.64
CA ALA A 231 -15.50 17.17 21.68
C ALA A 231 -15.20 16.57 23.06
N LEU A 232 -14.96 17.46 24.03
CA LEU A 232 -14.79 17.05 25.43
C LEU A 232 -16.07 16.38 25.93
N HIS A 233 -15.93 15.27 26.66
CA HIS A 233 -17.04 14.49 27.23
C HIS A 233 -17.99 13.83 26.21
N SER A 234 -17.72 13.86 24.90
CA SER A 234 -18.61 13.25 23.90
C SER A 234 -18.82 11.74 24.10
N ILE A 235 -17.79 11.06 24.60
CA ILE A 235 -17.81 9.64 24.92
C ILE A 235 -18.85 9.29 26.01
N THR A 236 -19.20 10.25 26.88
CA THR A 236 -20.26 10.11 27.89
C THR A 236 -21.57 10.73 27.42
N ASP A 237 -21.52 11.96 26.95
CA ASP A 237 -22.70 12.79 26.70
C ASP A 237 -23.48 12.30 25.47
N SER A 238 -22.76 11.71 24.51
CA SER A 238 -23.31 11.18 23.25
C SER A 238 -22.87 9.73 23.02
N LYS A 239 -22.83 8.91 24.08
CA LYS A 239 -22.27 7.54 24.08
C LYS A 239 -22.71 6.68 22.88
N THR A 240 -24.00 6.68 22.55
CA THR A 240 -24.55 5.89 21.43
C THR A 240 -24.00 6.37 20.08
N GLN A 241 -24.07 7.69 19.83
CA GLN A 241 -23.58 8.28 18.58
C GLN A 241 -22.06 8.15 18.47
N TYR A 242 -21.33 8.29 19.58
CA TYR A 242 -19.89 8.05 19.63
C TYR A 242 -19.57 6.62 19.18
N ARG A 243 -20.26 5.61 19.74
CA ARG A 243 -20.11 4.20 19.33
C ARG A 243 -20.38 4.01 17.85
N GLU A 244 -21.50 4.53 17.36
CA GLU A 244 -21.90 4.41 15.96
C GLU A 244 -20.81 4.93 15.02
N ILE A 245 -20.23 6.09 15.34
CA ILE A 245 -19.15 6.68 14.54
C ILE A 245 -17.88 5.84 14.60
N VAL A 246 -17.39 5.46 15.79
CA VAL A 246 -16.12 4.72 15.88
C VAL A 246 -16.23 3.31 15.31
N THR A 247 -17.41 2.66 15.41
CA THR A 247 -17.68 1.40 14.71
C THR A 247 -17.66 1.60 13.21
N LYS A 248 -18.37 2.61 12.70
CA LYS A 248 -18.43 2.93 11.27
C LYS A 248 -17.06 3.28 10.70
N TRP A 249 -16.20 3.94 11.48
CA TRP A 249 -14.85 4.31 11.07
C TRP A 249 -13.79 3.25 11.40
N HIS A 250 -14.21 2.07 11.87
CA HIS A 250 -13.34 0.93 12.18
C HIS A 250 -12.24 1.26 13.21
N ILE A 251 -12.50 2.17 14.16
CA ILE A 251 -11.55 2.56 15.22
C ILE A 251 -11.72 1.66 16.45
N ILE A 252 -11.23 0.42 16.33
CA ILE A 252 -11.44 -0.65 17.32
C ILE A 252 -10.91 -0.26 18.71
N ASP A 253 -9.73 0.37 18.78
CA ASP A 253 -9.15 0.85 20.05
C ASP A 253 -10.10 1.77 20.83
N GLU A 254 -10.89 2.62 20.15
CA GLU A 254 -11.86 3.49 20.81
C GLU A 254 -13.12 2.76 21.27
N LEU A 255 -13.50 1.66 20.61
CA LEU A 255 -14.57 0.79 21.10
C LEU A 255 -14.19 0.14 22.43
N ASP A 256 -12.97 -0.37 22.53
CA ASP A 256 -12.45 -0.97 23.78
C ASP A 256 -12.36 0.07 24.90
N ILE A 257 -11.90 1.29 24.58
CA ILE A 257 -11.86 2.42 25.53
C ILE A 257 -13.27 2.79 26.00
N LEU A 258 -14.24 2.84 25.07
CA LEU A 258 -15.63 3.15 25.37
C LEU A 258 -16.28 2.08 26.26
N ASP A 259 -16.02 0.81 25.99
CA ASP A 259 -16.56 -0.33 26.75
C ASP A 259 -16.02 -0.36 28.18
N ASN A 260 -14.77 0.10 28.37
CA ASN A 260 -14.09 0.16 29.66
C ASN A 260 -14.06 1.56 30.28
N TRP A 261 -14.95 2.47 29.85
CA TRP A 261 -14.89 3.87 30.23
C TRP A 261 -15.01 4.12 31.75
N GLU A 262 -15.78 3.31 32.47
CA GLU A 262 -15.94 3.43 33.93
C GLU A 262 -14.61 3.26 34.69
N ILE A 263 -13.74 2.40 34.18
CA ILE A 263 -12.40 2.19 34.75
C ILE A 263 -11.54 3.45 34.54
N ILE A 264 -11.60 4.02 33.33
CA ILE A 264 -10.84 5.21 32.95
C ILE A 264 -11.36 6.46 33.67
N SER A 265 -12.67 6.58 33.85
CA SER A 265 -13.33 7.72 34.48
C SER A 265 -13.03 7.79 35.99
N ALA A 266 -12.87 6.64 36.65
CA ALA A 266 -12.47 6.54 38.05
C ALA A 266 -10.98 6.83 38.31
N ALA A 267 -10.14 6.85 37.28
CA ALA A 267 -8.70 7.04 37.43
C ALA A 267 -8.34 8.43 37.98
N THR A 268 -7.45 8.45 38.98
CA THR A 268 -6.88 9.69 39.57
C THR A 268 -5.47 9.99 39.06
N ARG A 269 -4.86 9.04 38.35
CA ARG A 269 -3.50 9.14 37.81
C ARG A 269 -3.45 10.26 36.76
N ARG A 270 -2.52 11.20 36.94
CA ARG A 270 -2.46 12.47 36.18
C ARG A 270 -2.43 12.28 34.65
N ASP A 271 -1.67 11.30 34.17
CA ASP A 271 -1.58 10.99 32.74
C ASP A 271 -2.90 10.42 32.18
N ILE A 272 -3.59 9.54 32.89
CA ILE A 272 -4.89 9.02 32.48
C ILE A 272 -5.92 10.14 32.41
N VAL A 273 -5.96 11.02 33.41
CA VAL A 273 -6.82 12.21 33.40
C VAL A 273 -6.51 13.14 32.23
N LYS A 274 -5.23 13.31 31.88
CA LYS A 274 -4.82 14.08 30.70
C LYS A 274 -5.31 13.43 29.41
N TYR A 275 -5.08 12.12 29.23
CA TYR A 275 -5.35 11.42 27.97
C TYR A 275 -6.83 11.14 27.73
N ARG A 276 -7.63 10.86 28.76
CA ARG A 276 -9.08 10.67 28.61
C ARG A 276 -9.80 11.93 28.14
N ASN A 277 -9.22 13.10 28.39
CA ASN A 277 -9.74 14.40 27.98
C ASN A 277 -9.13 14.91 26.66
N ALA A 278 -8.22 14.14 26.03
CA ALA A 278 -7.60 14.51 24.77
C ALA A 278 -8.44 14.01 23.58
N CYS A 279 -8.45 14.81 22.50
CA CYS A 279 -9.03 14.40 21.20
C CYS A 279 -8.33 13.12 20.70
N ILE A 280 -9.13 12.26 20.04
CA ILE A 280 -8.67 10.97 19.52
C ILE A 280 -7.71 11.15 18.34
N PHE A 281 -7.70 12.33 17.71
CA PHE A 281 -6.73 12.73 16.71
C PHE A 281 -5.77 13.78 17.29
N ASN A 282 -4.52 13.77 16.82
CA ASN A 282 -3.54 14.76 17.19
C ASN A 282 -3.67 16.03 16.32
N ASN A 283 -2.83 17.04 16.57
CA ASN A 283 -2.86 18.31 15.84
C ASN A 283 -2.55 18.17 14.34
N ASP A 284 -1.91 17.06 13.93
CA ASP A 284 -1.61 16.74 12.54
C ASP A 284 -2.74 15.94 11.87
N GLY A 285 -3.86 15.73 12.57
CA GLY A 285 -4.99 14.94 12.09
C GLY A 285 -4.75 13.42 12.09
N LYS A 286 -3.67 12.94 12.69
CA LYS A 286 -3.37 11.50 12.81
C LYS A 286 -4.04 10.90 14.04
N TYR A 287 -4.41 9.62 13.97
CA TYR A 287 -4.90 8.90 15.14
C TYR A 287 -3.88 8.97 16.29
N ASN A 288 -4.36 9.31 17.49
CA ASN A 288 -3.52 9.58 18.65
C ASN A 288 -3.15 8.26 19.35
N GLN A 289 -2.27 7.48 18.72
CA GLN A 289 -1.86 6.17 19.23
C GLN A 289 -1.29 6.24 20.65
N ASN A 290 -0.60 7.33 21.01
CA ASN A 290 -0.09 7.53 22.37
C ASN A 290 -1.22 7.63 23.41
N ARG A 291 -2.33 8.30 23.07
CA ARG A 291 -3.54 8.33 23.90
C ARG A 291 -4.13 6.93 24.02
N ALA A 292 -4.39 6.28 22.89
CA ALA A 292 -4.99 4.95 22.85
C ALA A 292 -4.21 3.94 23.68
N ASN A 293 -2.91 3.78 23.41
CA ASN A 293 -2.02 2.87 24.12
C ASN A 293 -1.95 3.17 25.62
N THR A 294 -1.97 4.44 26.02
CA THR A 294 -1.94 4.81 27.45
C THR A 294 -3.23 4.41 28.16
N LEU A 295 -4.39 4.59 27.52
CA LEU A 295 -5.68 4.21 28.09
C LEU A 295 -5.87 2.69 28.11
N LEU A 296 -5.57 2.00 27.00
CA LEU A 296 -5.67 0.54 26.89
C LEU A 296 -4.71 -0.17 27.86
N SER A 297 -3.48 0.32 28.01
CA SER A 297 -2.53 -0.24 28.98
C SER A 297 -2.94 0.01 30.44
N TYR A 298 -3.75 1.02 30.71
CA TYR A 298 -4.32 1.24 32.03
C TYR A 298 -5.46 0.26 32.32
N ILE A 299 -6.33 0.02 31.33
CA ILE A 299 -7.41 -0.97 31.40
C ILE A 299 -6.85 -2.37 31.68
N SER A 300 -5.83 -2.80 30.94
CA SER A 300 -5.26 -4.15 31.09
C SER A 300 -4.52 -4.42 32.40
N ARG A 301 -4.31 -3.38 33.22
CA ARG A 301 -3.64 -3.47 34.53
C ARG A 301 -4.61 -3.42 35.72
N GLN A 302 -5.90 -3.29 35.47
CA GLN A 302 -6.95 -3.40 36.50
C GLN A 302 -7.45 -4.84 36.59
#